data_AF-A0AAJ4AMZ4-F1
#
_entry.id   AF-A0AAJ4AMZ4-F1
#
_cell.length_a   1.000
_cell.length_b   1.000
_cell.length_c   1.000
_cell.angle_alpha   90.00
_cell.angle_beta   90.00
_cell.angle_gamma   90.00
#
_symmetry.space_group_name_H-M   'P 1'
#
loop_
_entity.id
_entity.type
_entity.pdbx_description
1 polymer ?
#
loop_
_entity_poly.entity_id
_entity_poly.type
_entity_poly.pdbx_seq_one_letter_code
_entity_poly.pdbx_strand_id
1 'polypeptide(L)'
;MCDEVTESKRQHLAARQRERDAANSSILDHFDVELDDESKDVIARCADAEVTLNDKPKPCEHCKGRGWVKPLFVKYECDACFGTTYDLSNPIAIIKWQRLCMEWAKNDVLENRKALLYATTTEQERQAATIDDFYKDSNRKD
;
A
#
# COMPACT_ATOMS: atom_id res chain seq x y z
N MET A 1 14.27 28.39 1.05
CA MET A 1 13.17 29.13 1.72
C MET A 1 11.89 28.31 1.90
N CYS A 2 11.56 27.31 1.07
CA CYS A 2 10.41 26.42 1.34
C CYS A 2 10.62 25.45 2.51
N ASP A 3 11.85 25.01 2.76
CA ASP A 3 12.14 23.94 3.73
C ASP A 3 11.92 24.36 5.19
N GLU A 4 12.27 25.60 5.56
CA GLU A 4 12.06 26.13 6.91
C GLU A 4 10.58 26.26 7.27
N VAL A 5 9.75 26.64 6.29
CA VAL A 5 8.30 26.76 6.47
C VAL A 5 7.66 25.38 6.62
N THR A 6 8.12 24.38 5.88
CA THR A 6 7.64 23.00 6.03
C THR A 6 8.06 22.39 7.36
N GLU A 7 9.27 22.68 7.84
CA GLU A 7 9.77 22.16 9.10
C GLU A 7 9.08 22.80 10.30
N SER A 8 8.85 24.12 10.26
CA SER A 8 8.04 24.82 11.26
C SER A 8 6.60 24.29 11.32
N LYS A 9 5.98 24.01 10.17
CA LYS A 9 4.64 23.38 10.12
C LYS A 9 4.62 21.98 10.72
N ARG A 10 5.65 21.16 10.48
CA ARG A 10 5.78 19.82 11.09
C ARG A 10 5.90 19.90 12.61
N GLN A 11 6.71 20.82 13.11
CA GLN A 11 6.88 21.04 14.56
C GLN A 11 5.58 21.49 15.23
N HIS A 12 4.83 22.39 14.60
CA HIS A 12 3.50 22.82 15.08
C HIS A 12 2.47 21.70 15.08
N LEU A 13 2.46 20.85 14.05
CA LEU A 13 1.56 19.70 13.98
C LEU A 13 1.88 18.67 15.06
N ALA A 14 3.17 18.39 15.30
CA ALA A 14 3.63 17.49 16.35
C ALA A 14 3.27 18.00 17.75
N ALA A 15 3.42 19.31 18.02
CA ALA A 15 3.03 19.91 19.29
C ALA A 15 1.53 19.77 19.56
N ARG A 16 0.69 20.12 18.58
CA ARG A 16 -0.77 19.95 18.65
C ARG A 16 -1.21 18.50 18.83
N GLN A 17 -0.48 17.56 18.25
CA GLN A 17 -0.77 16.14 18.40
C GLN A 17 -0.51 15.71 19.85
N ARG A 18 0.65 16.07 20.42
CA ARG A 18 0.96 15.80 21.84
C ARG A 18 -0.07 16.40 22.80
N GLU A 19 -0.51 17.63 22.56
CA GLU A 19 -1.55 18.27 23.39
C GLU A 19 -2.89 17.53 23.32
N ARG A 20 -3.28 17.08 22.11
CA ARG A 20 -4.51 16.31 21.91
C ARG A 20 -4.45 14.94 22.59
N ASP A 21 -3.33 14.26 22.46
CA ASP A 21 -3.10 12.92 23.00
C ASP A 21 -2.94 12.96 24.54
N ALA A 22 -2.45 14.08 25.09
CA ALA A 22 -2.43 14.31 26.55
C ALA A 22 -3.83 14.64 27.10
N ALA A 23 -4.67 15.33 26.32
CA ALA A 23 -6.01 15.72 26.75
C ALA A 23 -7.07 14.63 26.55
N ASN A 24 -6.86 13.70 25.62
CA ASN A 24 -7.79 12.63 25.31
C ASN A 24 -7.06 11.29 25.39
N SER A 25 -7.44 10.45 26.36
CA SER A 25 -7.03 9.04 26.35
C SER A 25 -7.53 8.37 25.08
N SER A 26 -6.73 7.46 24.54
CA SER A 26 -7.12 6.73 23.34
C SER A 26 -8.40 5.96 23.63
N ILE A 27 -9.34 5.94 22.69
CA ILE A 27 -10.54 5.11 22.84
C ILE A 27 -10.18 3.63 23.04
N LEU A 28 -9.02 3.22 22.52
CA LEU A 28 -8.46 1.87 22.68
C LEU A 28 -8.01 1.58 24.12
N ASP A 29 -7.76 2.60 24.95
CA ASP A 29 -7.44 2.42 26.38
C ASP A 29 -8.69 2.03 27.19
N HIS A 30 -9.88 2.27 26.64
CA HIS A 30 -11.18 1.97 27.29
C HIS A 30 -11.81 0.66 26.79
N PHE A 31 -11.22 0.04 25.77
CA PHE A 31 -11.59 -1.32 25.40
C PHE A 31 -10.65 -2.26 26.16
N ASP A 32 -11.20 -3.06 27.08
CA ASP A 32 -10.52 -4.20 27.72
C ASP A 32 -10.23 -5.30 26.68
N VAL A 33 -9.41 -4.99 25.69
CA VAL A 33 -8.77 -5.97 24.83
C VAL A 33 -7.46 -6.33 25.52
N GLU A 34 -7.54 -7.22 26.50
CA GLU A 34 -6.37 -7.90 27.02
C GLU A 34 -5.81 -8.75 25.87
N LEU A 35 -4.78 -8.23 25.19
CA LEU A 35 -4.00 -9.02 24.25
C LEU A 35 -3.31 -10.11 25.08
N ASP A 36 -3.68 -11.35 24.82
CA ASP A 36 -2.97 -12.51 25.33
C ASP A 36 -1.50 -12.48 24.88
N ASP A 37 -0.65 -13.18 25.62
CA ASP A 37 0.79 -13.19 25.35
C ASP A 37 1.09 -13.75 23.93
N GLU A 38 0.21 -14.60 23.40
CA GLU A 38 0.26 -15.07 22.02
C GLU A 38 -0.01 -13.94 21.01
N SER A 39 -1.03 -13.11 21.20
CA SER A 39 -1.28 -11.95 20.33
C SER A 39 -0.16 -10.93 20.40
N LYS A 40 0.43 -10.70 21.58
CA LYS A 40 1.58 -9.80 21.74
C LYS A 40 2.82 -10.33 21.02
N ASP A 41 3.09 -11.63 21.11
CA ASP A 41 4.22 -12.27 20.40
C ASP A 41 4.00 -12.26 18.87
N VAL A 42 2.75 -12.47 18.41
CA VAL A 42 2.38 -12.31 17.00
C VAL A 42 2.62 -10.87 16.54
N ILE A 43 2.17 -9.86 17.29
CA ILE A 43 2.40 -8.44 16.95
C ILE A 43 3.90 -8.09 16.93
N ALA A 44 4.68 -8.59 17.90
CA ALA A 44 6.12 -8.36 17.96
C ALA A 44 6.86 -8.99 16.77
N ARG A 45 6.53 -10.23 16.39
CA ARG A 45 7.10 -10.90 15.20
C ARG A 45 6.68 -10.24 13.88
N CYS A 46 5.58 -9.51 13.92
CA CYS A 46 4.96 -8.80 12.80
C CYS A 46 5.54 -7.40 12.55
N ALA A 47 6.17 -6.77 13.53
CA ALA A 47 6.56 -5.36 13.45
C ALA A 47 7.63 -5.07 12.39
N ASP A 48 8.63 -5.94 12.21
CA ASP A 48 9.90 -5.55 11.59
C ASP A 48 10.27 -6.29 10.29
N ALA A 49 9.29 -6.68 9.48
CA ALA A 49 9.60 -7.12 8.12
C ALA A 49 9.94 -5.91 7.23
N GLU A 50 11.23 -5.60 7.08
CA GLU A 50 11.73 -4.70 6.03
C GLU A 50 11.88 -5.52 4.74
N VAL A 51 11.05 -5.24 3.74
CA VAL A 51 10.88 -6.09 2.55
C VAL A 51 11.15 -5.26 1.30
N THR A 52 11.85 -5.84 0.32
CA THR A 52 12.11 -5.24 -1.00
C THR A 52 11.39 -6.00 -2.11
N LEU A 53 11.34 -5.43 -3.33
CA LEU A 53 10.72 -6.11 -4.49
C LEU A 53 11.35 -7.47 -4.82
N ASN A 54 12.63 -7.65 -4.49
CA ASN A 54 13.38 -8.88 -4.74
C ASN A 54 13.07 -9.99 -3.73
N ASP A 55 12.48 -9.63 -2.59
CA ASP A 55 12.16 -10.55 -1.49
C ASP A 55 10.83 -11.26 -1.74
N LYS A 56 10.72 -11.90 -2.90
CA LYS A 56 9.51 -12.63 -3.29
C LYS A 56 9.23 -13.74 -2.26
N PRO A 57 8.03 -13.76 -1.66
CA PRO A 57 7.67 -14.81 -0.71
C PRO A 57 7.75 -16.19 -1.33
N LYS A 58 8.14 -17.18 -0.52
CA LYS A 58 8.20 -18.58 -0.96
C LYS A 58 6.81 -19.05 -1.39
N PRO A 59 6.73 -19.92 -2.41
CA PRO A 59 5.45 -20.51 -2.79
C PRO A 59 4.93 -21.41 -1.68
N CYS A 60 3.60 -21.48 -1.53
CA CYS A 60 2.94 -22.37 -0.58
C CYS A 60 3.40 -23.82 -0.79
N GLU A 61 3.83 -24.49 0.27
CA GLU A 61 4.35 -25.85 0.17
C GLU A 61 3.27 -26.89 -0.16
N HIS A 62 2.01 -26.62 0.20
CA HIS A 62 0.88 -27.52 -0.02
C HIS A 62 0.40 -27.50 -1.48
N CYS A 63 0.03 -26.32 -2.00
CA CYS A 63 -0.42 -26.19 -3.40
C CYS A 63 0.72 -25.93 -4.41
N LYS A 64 1.97 -25.81 -3.95
CA LYS A 64 3.15 -25.47 -4.78
C LYS A 64 2.95 -24.20 -5.61
N GLY A 65 2.35 -23.17 -5.01
CA GLY A 65 2.09 -21.89 -5.68
C GLY A 65 0.89 -21.85 -6.61
N ARG A 66 0.06 -22.89 -6.66
CA ARG A 66 -1.13 -22.90 -7.53
C ARG A 66 -2.34 -22.17 -6.95
N GLY A 67 -2.43 -21.99 -5.63
CA GLY A 67 -3.59 -21.40 -4.95
C GLY A 67 -4.82 -22.33 -4.86
N TRP A 68 -4.86 -23.41 -5.64
CA TRP A 68 -5.90 -24.43 -5.57
C TRP A 68 -5.30 -25.83 -5.47
N VAL A 69 -6.06 -26.74 -4.88
CA VAL A 69 -5.83 -28.18 -4.89
C VAL A 69 -6.88 -28.81 -5.79
N LYS A 70 -6.46 -29.75 -6.65
CA LYS A 70 -7.35 -30.47 -7.56
C LYS A 70 -7.47 -31.93 -7.12
N PRO A 71 -8.43 -32.30 -6.26
CA PRO A 71 -8.89 -33.68 -6.20
C PRO A 71 -9.50 -34.11 -7.55
N LEU A 72 -9.70 -35.42 -7.72
CA LEU A 72 -10.05 -36.10 -8.98
C LEU A 72 -11.07 -35.35 -9.86
N PHE A 73 -12.06 -34.66 -9.29
CA PHE A 73 -13.19 -34.10 -10.04
C PHE A 73 -13.47 -32.60 -9.83
N VAL A 74 -12.89 -31.94 -8.83
CA VAL A 74 -13.21 -30.53 -8.50
C VAL A 74 -11.94 -29.78 -8.10
N LYS A 75 -11.87 -28.48 -8.37
CA LYS A 75 -10.81 -27.61 -7.84
C LYS A 75 -11.34 -26.91 -6.59
N TYR A 76 -10.60 -27.01 -5.50
CA TYR A 76 -10.87 -26.26 -4.28
C TYR A 76 -9.72 -25.30 -4.02
N GLU A 77 -10.04 -24.19 -3.37
CA GLU A 77 -9.03 -23.29 -2.84
C GLU A 77 -8.10 -24.04 -1.88
N CYS A 78 -6.81 -23.71 -1.92
CA CYS A 78 -5.85 -24.29 -0.99
C CYS A 78 -6.12 -23.78 0.42
N ASP A 79 -6.46 -24.68 1.32
CA ASP A 79 -6.64 -24.44 2.76
C ASP A 79 -5.41 -23.83 3.45
N ALA A 80 -4.22 -24.30 3.10
CA ALA A 80 -2.98 -23.85 3.75
C ALA A 80 -2.58 -22.39 3.40
N CYS A 81 -2.96 -21.89 2.23
CA CYS A 81 -2.61 -20.53 1.80
C CYS A 81 -3.81 -19.65 1.47
N PHE A 82 -5.03 -20.15 1.61
CA PHE A 82 -6.28 -19.44 1.28
C PHE A 82 -6.20 -18.76 -0.09
N GLY A 83 -5.79 -19.52 -1.10
CA GLY A 83 -5.71 -19.03 -2.49
C GLY A 83 -4.58 -18.04 -2.78
N THR A 84 -3.86 -17.53 -1.77
CA THR A 84 -2.82 -16.50 -1.94
C THR A 84 -1.58 -16.99 -2.68
N THR A 85 -1.43 -18.31 -2.87
CA THR A 85 -0.29 -18.98 -3.52
C THR A 85 1.04 -18.96 -2.75
N TYR A 86 1.17 -18.15 -1.70
CA TYR A 86 2.40 -17.97 -0.94
C TYR A 86 2.38 -18.73 0.39
N ASP A 87 3.56 -19.00 0.93
CA ASP A 87 3.71 -19.50 2.30
C ASP A 87 3.36 -18.38 3.30
N LEU A 88 2.31 -18.60 4.10
CA LEU A 88 1.78 -17.64 5.08
C LEU A 88 2.51 -17.67 6.43
N SER A 89 3.67 -18.33 6.53
CA SER A 89 4.50 -18.34 7.74
C SER A 89 4.89 -16.94 8.25
N ASN A 90 5.05 -15.97 7.35
CA ASN A 90 5.16 -14.54 7.67
C ASN A 90 4.18 -13.73 6.81
N PRO A 91 2.92 -13.54 7.25
CA PRO A 91 1.89 -12.91 6.44
C PRO A 91 2.16 -11.41 6.22
N ILE A 92 2.82 -10.72 7.16
CA ILE A 92 3.13 -9.30 7.02
C ILE A 92 4.17 -9.05 5.94
N ALA A 93 5.20 -9.90 5.87
CA ALA A 93 6.19 -9.80 4.81
C ALA A 93 5.54 -9.90 3.41
N ILE A 94 4.57 -10.82 3.27
CA ILE A 94 3.80 -10.99 2.04
C ILE A 94 2.96 -9.75 1.73
N ILE A 95 2.23 -9.22 2.70
CA ILE A 95 1.39 -8.03 2.51
C ILE A 95 2.24 -6.82 2.10
N LYS A 96 3.39 -6.60 2.78
CA LYS A 96 4.33 -5.53 2.44
C LYS A 96 4.91 -5.71 1.04
N TRP A 97 5.32 -6.93 0.67
CA TRP A 97 5.82 -7.24 -0.67
C TRP A 97 4.77 -6.99 -1.76
N GLN A 98 3.53 -7.49 -1.56
CA GLN A 98 2.43 -7.29 -2.50
C GLN A 98 2.14 -5.80 -2.72
N ARG A 99 2.14 -5.01 -1.64
CA ARG A 99 2.00 -3.55 -1.73
C ARG A 99 3.10 -2.92 -2.57
N LEU A 100 4.37 -3.31 -2.36
CA LEU A 100 5.49 -2.81 -3.15
C LEU A 100 5.34 -3.18 -4.63
N CYS A 101 4.94 -4.40 -4.95
CA CYS A 101 4.67 -4.81 -6.33
C CYS A 101 3.58 -3.97 -6.98
N MET A 102 2.50 -3.66 -6.25
CA MET A 102 1.41 -2.82 -6.75
C MET A 102 1.86 -1.37 -6.97
N GLU A 103 2.65 -0.81 -6.07
CA GLU A 103 3.22 0.54 -6.22
C GLU A 103 4.19 0.61 -7.41
N TRP A 104 5.05 -0.40 -7.58
CA TRP A 104 5.93 -0.54 -8.74
C TRP A 104 5.15 -0.61 -10.05
N ALA A 105 4.14 -1.50 -10.13
CA ALA A 105 3.34 -1.67 -11.34
C ALA A 105 2.56 -0.40 -11.70
N LYS A 106 2.05 0.32 -10.69
CA LYS A 106 1.39 1.62 -10.91
C LYS A 106 2.34 2.64 -11.52
N ASN A 107 3.56 2.74 -10.99
CA ASN A 107 4.56 3.67 -11.51
C ASN A 107 4.98 3.32 -12.93
N ASP A 108 5.18 2.03 -13.23
CA ASP A 108 5.49 1.55 -14.58
C ASP A 108 4.39 1.93 -15.59
N VAL A 109 3.12 1.73 -15.24
CA VAL A 109 2.00 2.15 -16.10
C VAL A 109 1.96 3.65 -16.31
N LEU A 110 2.25 4.46 -15.29
CA LEU A 110 2.28 5.92 -15.41
C LEU A 110 3.41 6.38 -16.33
N GLU A 111 4.60 5.82 -16.19
CA GLU A 111 5.74 6.14 -17.07
C GLU A 111 5.47 5.70 -18.51
N ASN A 112 4.91 4.51 -18.73
CA ASN A 112 4.52 4.05 -20.05
C ASN A 112 3.47 4.97 -20.69
N ARG A 113 2.50 5.47 -19.92
CA ARG A 113 1.51 6.45 -20.40
C ARG A 113 2.16 7.78 -20.78
N LYS A 114 3.09 8.29 -19.97
CA LYS A 114 3.86 9.49 -20.31
C LYS A 114 4.65 9.27 -21.59
N ALA A 115 5.39 8.18 -21.69
CA ALA A 115 6.21 7.85 -22.85
C ALA A 115 5.36 7.78 -24.14
N LEU A 116 4.20 7.14 -24.09
CA LEU A 116 3.25 7.09 -25.20
C LEU A 116 2.79 8.50 -25.60
N LEU A 117 2.35 9.32 -24.63
CA LEU A 117 1.96 10.70 -24.90
C LEU A 117 3.10 11.47 -25.57
N TYR A 118 4.33 11.33 -25.05
CA TYR A 118 5.49 12.02 -25.61
C TYR A 118 5.84 11.57 -27.03
N ALA A 119 5.61 10.30 -27.36
CA ALA A 119 5.89 9.72 -28.67
C ALA A 119 4.80 10.02 -29.72
N THR A 120 3.52 10.11 -29.31
CA THR A 120 2.39 10.26 -30.24
C THR A 120 1.93 11.69 -30.44
N THR A 121 2.38 12.64 -29.61
CA THR A 121 1.96 14.04 -29.69
C THR A 121 3.14 14.98 -29.84
N THR A 122 2.92 16.05 -30.60
CA THR A 122 3.87 17.15 -30.70
C THR A 122 3.82 18.01 -29.44
N GLU A 123 4.87 18.80 -29.20
CA GLU A 123 4.92 19.67 -28.01
C GLU A 123 3.78 20.69 -27.96
N GLN A 124 3.37 21.19 -29.12
CA GLN A 124 2.29 22.17 -29.27
C GLN A 124 0.92 21.56 -28.90
N GLU A 125 0.64 20.33 -29.33
CA GLU A 125 -0.59 19.61 -28.99
C GLU A 125 -0.67 19.31 -27.48
N ARG A 126 0.45 19.01 -26.82
CA ARG A 126 0.50 18.80 -25.37
C ARG A 126 0.17 20.07 -24.58
N GLN A 127 0.73 21.21 -25.00
CA GLN A 127 0.47 22.49 -24.37
C GLN A 127 -1.01 22.90 -24.53
N ALA A 128 -1.57 22.72 -25.74
CA ALA A 128 -2.98 22.96 -25.99
C ALA A 128 -3.89 22.08 -25.13
N ALA A 129 -3.58 20.78 -25.00
CA ALA A 129 -4.32 19.86 -24.13
C ALA A 129 -4.26 20.25 -22.65
N THR A 130 -3.09 20.72 -22.19
CA THR A 130 -2.90 21.15 -20.79
C THR A 130 -3.73 22.39 -20.47
N ILE A 131 -3.79 23.33 -21.43
CA ILE A 131 -4.61 24.53 -21.34
C ILE A 131 -6.10 24.17 -21.35
N ASP A 132 -6.53 23.29 -22.26
CA ASP A 132 -7.93 22.82 -22.34
C ASP A 132 -8.38 22.14 -21.04
N ASP A 133 -7.55 21.26 -20.47
CA ASP A 133 -7.85 20.60 -19.20
C ASP A 133 -7.91 21.58 -18.02
N PHE A 134 -7.05 22.61 -17.99
CA PHE A 134 -7.11 23.67 -16.97
C PHE A 134 -8.44 24.44 -17.03
N TYR A 135 -8.93 24.73 -18.24
CA TYR A 135 -10.17 25.48 -18.41
C TYR A 135 -11.44 24.62 -18.28
N LYS A 136 -11.36 23.29 -18.45
CA LYS A 136 -12.50 22.37 -18.22
C LYS A 136 -13.07 22.46 -16.81
N ASP A 137 -12.22 22.52 -15.79
CA ASP A 137 -12.65 22.60 -14.39
C ASP A 137 -13.13 24.01 -13.99
N SER A 138 -12.72 25.04 -14.75
CA SER A 138 -13.10 26.44 -14.50
C SER A 138 -14.48 26.83 -15.04
N ASN A 139 -15.02 26.07 -15.99
CA ASN A 139 -16.37 26.26 -16.52
C ASN A 139 -17.42 25.62 -15.60
N ARG A 140 -17.53 26.13 -14.37
CA ARG A 140 -18.70 25.90 -13.53
C ARG A 140 -19.88 26.61 -14.20
N LYS A 141 -20.78 25.84 -14.82
CA LYS A 141 -22.05 26.36 -15.33
C LYS A 141 -22.86 26.89 -14.14
N ASP A 142 -23.12 28.19 -14.12
CA ASP A 142 -24.18 28.81 -13.33
C ASP A 142 -25.56 28.32 -13.80
#